data_AF-A0A941TQJ7-F1
#
_entry.id   AF-A0A941TQJ7-F1
#
_cell.length_a   1.000
_cell.length_b   1.000
_cell.length_c   1.000
_cell.angle_alpha   90.00
_cell.angle_beta   90.00
_cell.angle_gamma   90.00
#
_symmetry.space_group_name_H-M   'P 1'
#
loop_
_entity.id
_entity.type
_entity.pdbx_description
1 polymer ?
#
loop_
_entity_poly.entity_id
_entity_poly.type
_entity_poly.pdbx_seq_one_letter_code
_entity_poly.pdbx_strand_id
1 'polypeptide(L)'
;MGLRVVLTVLLVWLPLLILAALRGSTALMGFLLDFSAHARFLVATPLLVAAEGWCLPWLTQVGWRFVSSGLIAEPDYPAFEATVKSTRRLMESRTVELLILVLAYVMVGGLLLRPVPRIVPWFSDTSAGHTTVTAAGWWAIGVSVPALLILTLGWAWRLFVWTRFLWRMNRLPLRLVAAHPDAAAGLRFLGVSLRAFAPLGFVIGVLVCGPMLNLAYHDALAPMHYKLTIAVTVGSVIAIFGLPLLVFTRRLSTVRRRGSFMYGMLAGAMGQQFERKWFAPDRTLQADALEQPDFSSTTDLYAIAANAYGMRAVPLVLMDIVPLAVATFLPFVPVALLSVPLDVILDRLAGLIL
;
A
#
# COMPACT_ATOMS: atom_id res chain seq x y z
N MET A 1 7.41 -16.40 13.64
CA MET A 1 6.33 -15.94 12.75
C MET A 1 5.32 -17.06 12.45
N GLY A 2 5.74 -18.21 11.91
CA GLY A 2 4.83 -19.32 11.58
C GLY A 2 3.91 -19.79 12.71
N LEU A 3 4.43 -19.96 13.93
CA LEU A 3 3.62 -20.34 15.09
C LEU A 3 2.47 -19.36 15.39
N ARG A 4 2.71 -18.04 15.29
CA ARG A 4 1.66 -17.03 15.56
C ARG A 4 0.54 -17.11 14.53
N VAL A 5 0.90 -17.29 13.26
CA VAL A 5 -0.06 -17.45 12.16
C VAL A 5 -0.93 -18.69 12.36
N VAL A 6 -0.32 -19.83 12.69
CA VAL A 6 -1.05 -21.08 12.96
C VAL A 6 -1.97 -20.91 14.16
N LEU A 7 -1.48 -20.35 15.26
CA LEU A 7 -2.31 -20.09 16.45
C LEU A 7 -3.49 -19.17 16.15
N THR A 8 -3.32 -18.15 15.29
CA THR A 8 -4.41 -17.29 14.85
C THR A 8 -5.49 -18.09 14.11
N VAL A 9 -5.12 -18.98 13.18
CA VAL A 9 -6.08 -19.83 12.46
C VAL A 9 -6.80 -20.78 13.42
N LEU A 10 -6.05 -21.41 14.33
CA LEU A 10 -6.59 -22.32 15.34
C LEU A 10 -7.56 -21.64 16.31
N LEU A 11 -7.41 -20.33 16.54
CA LEU A 11 -8.27 -19.57 17.45
C LEU A 11 -9.49 -18.95 16.72
N VAL A 12 -9.27 -18.41 15.53
CA VAL A 12 -10.23 -17.53 14.85
C VAL A 12 -11.12 -18.28 13.86
N TRP A 13 -10.63 -19.39 13.28
CA TRP A 13 -11.37 -20.15 12.26
C TRP A 13 -11.74 -21.56 12.69
N LEU A 14 -10.80 -22.33 13.26
CA LEU A 14 -11.03 -23.75 13.59
C LEU A 14 -12.23 -23.98 14.54
N PRO A 15 -12.45 -23.18 15.60
CA PRO A 15 -13.57 -23.40 16.50
C PRO A 15 -14.91 -23.17 15.81
N LEU A 16 -14.97 -22.26 14.82
CA LEU A 16 -16.18 -22.03 14.03
C LEU A 16 -16.56 -23.27 13.23
N LEU A 17 -15.58 -23.91 12.58
CA LEU A 17 -15.80 -25.16 11.84
C LEU A 17 -16.30 -26.27 12.76
N ILE A 18 -15.64 -26.47 13.91
CA ILE A 18 -16.00 -27.52 14.87
C ILE A 18 -17.42 -27.28 15.41
N LEU A 19 -17.73 -26.05 15.85
CA LEU A 19 -19.04 -25.71 16.39
C LEU A 19 -20.16 -25.80 15.33
N ALA A 20 -19.86 -25.45 14.07
CA ALA A 20 -20.80 -25.64 12.96
C ALA A 20 -21.05 -27.14 12.68
N ALA A 21 -20.00 -27.96 12.70
CA ALA A 21 -20.09 -29.41 12.50
C ALA A 21 -20.90 -30.09 13.62
N LEU A 22 -20.64 -29.73 14.89
CA LEU A 22 -21.36 -30.26 16.06
C LEU A 22 -22.85 -29.90 16.05
N ARG A 23 -23.23 -28.80 15.39
CA ARG A 23 -24.63 -28.38 15.27
C ARG A 23 -25.41 -29.21 14.25
N GLY A 24 -24.75 -29.76 13.23
CA GLY A 24 -25.37 -30.61 12.22
C GLY A 24 -24.99 -30.25 10.78
N SER A 25 -25.45 -31.07 9.82
CA SER A 25 -25.06 -30.99 8.41
C SER A 25 -25.45 -29.68 7.73
N THR A 26 -26.61 -29.10 8.08
CA THR A 26 -27.09 -27.83 7.52
C THR A 26 -26.21 -26.65 7.93
N ALA A 27 -25.82 -26.59 9.21
CA ALA A 27 -24.92 -25.57 9.72
C ALA A 27 -23.50 -25.74 9.16
N LEU A 28 -22.99 -26.97 9.08
CA LEU A 28 -21.70 -27.25 8.46
C LEU A 28 -21.66 -26.83 6.99
N MET A 29 -22.66 -27.22 6.19
CA MET A 29 -22.74 -26.84 4.78
C MET A 29 -22.85 -25.32 4.63
N GLY A 30 -23.67 -24.67 5.46
CA GLY A 30 -23.79 -23.22 5.48
C GLY A 30 -22.47 -22.51 5.82
N PHE A 31 -21.65 -23.07 6.71
CA PHE A 31 -20.32 -22.55 7.01
C PHE A 31 -19.36 -22.75 5.85
N LEU A 32 -19.29 -23.96 5.28
CA LEU A 32 -18.40 -24.30 4.17
C LEU A 32 -18.66 -23.45 2.92
N LEU A 33 -19.92 -23.09 2.66
CA LEU A 33 -20.33 -22.23 1.55
C LEU A 33 -20.24 -20.72 1.87
N ASP A 34 -19.86 -20.34 3.08
CA ASP A 34 -19.67 -18.93 3.43
C ASP A 34 -18.25 -18.46 3.07
N PHE A 35 -18.07 -18.04 1.81
CA PHE A 35 -16.80 -17.52 1.31
C PHE A 35 -16.33 -16.28 2.09
N SER A 36 -17.24 -15.48 2.65
CA SER A 36 -16.86 -14.32 3.48
C SER A 36 -16.22 -14.74 4.80
N ALA A 37 -16.74 -15.77 5.45
CA ALA A 37 -16.16 -16.29 6.70
C ALA A 37 -14.72 -16.81 6.46
N HIS A 38 -14.51 -17.57 5.38
CA HIS A 38 -13.19 -18.06 4.99
C HIS A 38 -12.23 -16.92 4.63
N ALA A 39 -12.68 -15.97 3.79
CA ALA A 39 -11.87 -14.81 3.41
C ALA A 39 -11.39 -14.02 4.63
N ARG A 40 -12.28 -13.77 5.61
CA ARG A 40 -11.97 -13.03 6.83
C ARG A 40 -11.05 -13.80 7.78
N PHE A 41 -11.44 -15.02 8.14
CA PHE A 41 -10.88 -15.72 9.30
C PHE A 41 -9.77 -16.71 8.92
N LEU A 42 -9.88 -17.35 7.76
CA LEU A 42 -8.88 -18.32 7.29
C LEU A 42 -7.74 -17.64 6.51
N VAL A 43 -8.01 -16.54 5.80
CA VAL A 43 -7.03 -15.90 4.91
C VAL A 43 -6.57 -14.54 5.44
N ALA A 44 -7.49 -13.57 5.58
CA ALA A 44 -7.13 -12.19 5.91
C ALA A 44 -6.49 -12.05 7.30
N THR A 45 -7.09 -12.65 8.33
CA THR A 45 -6.59 -12.54 9.71
C THR A 45 -5.16 -13.09 9.88
N PRO A 46 -4.83 -14.34 9.47
CA PRO A 46 -3.45 -14.83 9.55
C PRO A 46 -2.48 -14.03 8.67
N LEU A 47 -2.91 -13.55 7.51
CA LEU A 47 -2.06 -12.75 6.63
C LEU A 47 -1.78 -11.36 7.22
N LEU A 48 -2.72 -10.75 7.94
CA LEU A 48 -2.47 -9.51 8.70
C LEU A 48 -1.40 -9.70 9.77
N VAL A 49 -1.35 -10.86 10.43
CA VAL A 49 -0.28 -11.20 11.39
C VAL A 49 1.04 -11.43 10.67
N ALA A 50 1.04 -12.19 9.58
CA ALA A 50 2.24 -12.49 8.80
C ALA A 50 2.86 -11.21 8.18
N ALA A 51 2.01 -10.28 7.73
CA ALA A 51 2.42 -9.01 7.14
C ALA A 51 3.28 -8.18 8.11
N GLU A 52 3.16 -8.35 9.43
CA GLU A 52 3.96 -7.58 10.39
C GLU A 52 5.45 -7.92 10.26
N GLY A 53 5.75 -9.21 10.04
CA GLY A 53 7.12 -9.69 9.84
C GLY A 53 7.73 -9.23 8.52
N TRP A 54 6.91 -8.90 7.53
CA TRP A 54 7.35 -8.44 6.23
C TRP A 54 7.47 -6.91 6.16
N CYS A 55 6.39 -6.19 6.49
CA CYS A 55 6.32 -4.75 6.27
C CYS A 55 7.22 -3.98 7.25
N LEU A 56 7.27 -4.36 8.53
CA LEU A 56 7.94 -3.56 9.56
C LEU A 56 9.47 -3.47 9.37
N PRO A 57 10.20 -4.57 9.10
CA PRO A 57 11.63 -4.48 8.82
C PRO A 57 11.90 -3.63 7.56
N TRP A 58 11.05 -3.74 6.55
CA TRP A 58 11.21 -2.99 5.31
C TRP A 58 10.97 -1.49 5.48
N LEU A 59 9.92 -1.09 6.20
CA LEU A 59 9.69 0.32 6.54
C LEU A 59 10.80 0.90 7.41
N THR A 60 11.38 0.07 8.30
CA THR A 60 12.54 0.46 9.11
C THR A 60 13.76 0.73 8.23
N GLN A 61 14.04 -0.13 7.25
CA GLN A 61 15.12 0.11 6.27
C GLN A 61 14.89 1.38 5.46
N VAL A 62 13.65 1.65 5.02
CA VAL A 62 13.29 2.92 4.35
C VAL A 62 13.56 4.10 5.28
N GLY A 63 13.22 4.00 6.57
CA GLY A 63 13.52 5.04 7.56
C GLY A 63 15.01 5.34 7.71
N TRP A 64 15.87 4.31 7.76
CA TRP A 64 17.32 4.46 7.87
C TRP A 64 17.97 5.04 6.61
N ARG A 65 17.36 4.86 5.43
CA ARG A 65 17.88 5.42 4.18
C ARG A 65 17.97 6.95 4.19
N PHE A 66 17.20 7.66 5.02
CA PHE A 66 17.37 9.10 5.19
C PHE A 66 18.77 9.50 5.67
N VAL A 67 19.38 8.70 6.53
CA VAL A 67 20.75 8.95 7.03
C VAL A 67 21.78 8.34 6.08
N SER A 68 21.59 7.07 5.68
CA SER A 68 22.58 6.36 4.87
C SER A 68 22.77 6.93 3.45
N SER A 69 21.80 7.70 2.94
CA SER A 69 21.91 8.41 1.66
C SER A 69 22.47 9.83 1.76
N GLY A 70 22.85 10.27 2.97
CA GLY A 70 23.40 11.62 3.20
C GLY A 70 22.36 12.75 3.07
N LEU A 71 21.06 12.42 3.07
CA LEU A 71 19.98 13.43 3.02
C LEU A 71 19.90 14.25 4.30
N ILE A 72 20.31 13.70 5.44
CA ILE A 72 20.36 14.39 6.73
C ILE A 72 21.82 14.76 7.03
N ALA A 73 22.06 16.01 7.44
CA ALA A 73 23.38 16.47 7.87
C ALA A 73 23.71 15.94 9.28
N GLU A 74 25.00 15.74 9.59
CA GLU A 74 25.46 15.29 10.91
C GLU A 74 24.90 16.10 12.09
N PRO A 75 24.80 17.45 12.04
CA PRO A 75 24.21 18.24 13.13
C PRO A 75 22.74 17.90 13.42
N ASP A 76 22.01 17.33 12.45
CA ASP A 76 20.59 17.01 12.55
C ASP A 76 20.32 15.55 12.96
N TYR A 77 21.36 14.74 13.15
CA TYR A 77 21.22 13.34 13.60
C TYR A 77 20.48 13.20 14.94
N PRO A 78 20.69 14.06 15.96
CA PRO A 78 19.91 14.00 17.19
C PRO A 78 18.41 14.19 16.97
N ALA A 79 18.01 15.05 16.01
CA ALA A 79 16.61 15.30 15.68
C ALA A 79 15.97 14.11 14.93
N PHE A 80 16.75 13.46 14.06
CA PHE A 80 16.35 12.20 13.43
C PHE A 80 16.12 11.10 14.48
N GLU A 81 17.09 10.88 15.37
CA GLU A 81 16.98 9.88 16.43
C GLU A 81 15.80 10.14 17.36
N ALA A 82 15.56 11.40 17.74
CA ALA A 82 14.40 11.79 18.55
C ALA A 82 13.08 11.43 17.85
N THR A 83 13.04 11.58 16.52
CA THR A 83 11.88 11.18 15.72
C THR A 83 11.71 9.67 15.69
N VAL A 84 12.79 8.91 15.46
CA VAL A 84 12.77 7.43 15.49
C VAL A 84 12.33 6.91 16.87
N LYS A 85 12.90 7.45 17.96
CA LYS A 85 12.51 7.12 19.34
C LYS A 85 11.05 7.47 19.62
N SER A 86 10.55 8.61 19.14
CA SER A 86 9.14 8.97 19.24
C SER A 86 8.24 8.01 18.47
N THR A 87 8.64 7.59 17.27
CA THR A 87 7.90 6.63 16.44
C THR A 87 7.81 5.28 17.12
N ARG A 88 8.94 4.77 17.64
CA ARG A 88 8.99 3.52 18.39
C ARG A 88 8.09 3.54 19.63
N ARG A 89 8.14 4.63 20.42
CA ARG A 89 7.25 4.82 21.58
C ARG A 89 5.76 4.75 21.23
N LEU A 90 5.35 5.28 20.06
CA LEU A 90 3.95 5.21 19.62
C LEU A 90 3.56 3.82 19.11
N MET A 91 4.50 3.09 18.51
CA MET A 91 4.27 1.70 18.08
C MET A 91 4.18 0.73 19.26
N GLU A 92 4.92 1.00 20.34
CA GLU A 92 4.99 0.15 21.55
C GLU A 92 4.07 0.64 22.68
N SER A 93 3.16 1.57 22.41
CA SER A 93 2.29 2.17 23.43
C SER A 93 1.17 1.22 23.87
N ARG A 94 1.24 0.76 25.13
CA ARG A 94 0.19 -0.06 25.77
C ARG A 94 -1.17 0.63 25.81
N THR A 95 -1.20 1.95 25.97
CA THR A 95 -2.45 2.72 25.97
C THR A 95 -3.15 2.65 24.62
N VAL A 96 -2.38 2.69 23.52
CA VAL A 96 -2.94 2.57 22.17
C VAL A 96 -3.45 1.16 21.91
N GLU A 97 -2.69 0.15 22.34
CA GLU A 97 -3.12 -1.25 22.24
C GLU A 97 -4.45 -1.48 22.97
N LEU A 98 -4.58 -0.96 24.20
CA LEU A 98 -5.83 -1.00 24.96
C LEU A 98 -6.95 -0.23 24.25
N LEU A 99 -6.68 0.95 23.70
CA LEU A 99 -7.68 1.74 22.97
C LEU A 99 -8.19 1.01 21.72
N ILE A 100 -7.29 0.37 20.97
CA ILE A 100 -7.63 -0.45 19.80
C ILE A 100 -8.50 -1.63 20.22
N LEU A 101 -8.14 -2.30 21.32
CA LEU A 101 -8.93 -3.41 21.89
C LEU A 101 -10.35 -2.95 22.24
N VAL A 102 -10.49 -1.89 23.03
CA VAL A 102 -11.80 -1.33 23.41
C VAL A 102 -12.60 -0.92 22.17
N LEU A 103 -11.97 -0.21 21.23
CA LEU A 103 -12.63 0.24 20.00
C LEU A 103 -13.14 -0.95 19.17
N ALA A 104 -12.37 -2.03 19.04
CA ALA A 104 -12.78 -3.23 18.32
C ALA A 104 -14.04 -3.86 18.92
N TYR A 105 -14.10 -4.00 20.25
CA TYR A 105 -15.30 -4.55 20.92
C TYR A 105 -16.49 -3.60 20.87
N VAL A 106 -16.27 -2.28 20.93
CA VAL A 106 -17.33 -1.27 20.74
C VAL A 106 -17.91 -1.36 19.32
N MET A 107 -17.06 -1.51 18.29
CA MET A 107 -17.51 -1.70 16.91
C MET A 107 -18.33 -2.99 16.74
N VAL A 108 -17.92 -4.08 17.38
CA VAL A 108 -18.67 -5.35 17.38
C VAL A 108 -20.02 -5.17 18.06
N GLY A 109 -20.06 -4.55 19.25
CA GLY A 109 -21.32 -4.26 19.95
C GLY A 109 -22.27 -3.40 19.10
N GLY A 110 -21.75 -2.38 18.40
CA GLY A 110 -22.54 -1.58 17.46
C GLY A 110 -23.08 -2.36 16.26
N LEU A 111 -22.35 -3.37 15.78
CA LEU A 111 -22.81 -4.26 14.71
C LEU A 111 -23.99 -5.13 15.15
N LEU A 112 -24.03 -5.56 16.42
CA LEU A 112 -25.12 -6.37 16.97
C LEU A 112 -26.44 -5.60 17.08
N LEU A 113 -26.40 -4.26 17.13
CA LEU A 113 -27.59 -3.42 17.13
C LEU A 113 -28.22 -3.26 15.73
N ARG A 114 -27.54 -3.73 14.67
CA ARG A 114 -28.04 -3.66 13.30
C ARG A 114 -28.84 -4.94 12.98
N PRO A 115 -29.95 -4.83 12.22
CA PRO A 115 -30.66 -6.01 11.76
C PRO A 115 -29.74 -6.87 10.90
N VAL A 116 -29.60 -8.15 11.26
CA VAL A 116 -28.74 -9.10 10.52
C VAL A 116 -29.36 -9.32 9.14
N PRO A 117 -28.73 -8.87 8.04
CA PRO A 117 -29.37 -8.83 6.73
C PRO A 117 -29.54 -10.21 6.07
N ARG A 118 -28.91 -11.26 6.62
CA ARG A 118 -28.98 -12.62 6.08
C ARG A 118 -28.83 -13.65 7.20
N ILE A 119 -29.82 -14.53 7.35
CA ILE A 119 -29.73 -15.68 8.27
C ILE A 119 -28.73 -16.65 7.64
N VAL A 120 -27.53 -16.74 8.22
CA VAL A 120 -26.56 -17.74 7.80
C VAL A 120 -26.70 -18.93 8.77
N PRO A 121 -26.97 -20.16 8.29
CA PRO A 121 -27.35 -21.30 9.14
C PRO A 121 -26.34 -21.66 10.23
N TRP A 122 -25.06 -21.34 10.03
CA TRP A 122 -24.02 -21.54 11.04
C TRP A 122 -23.98 -20.44 12.10
N PHE A 123 -24.45 -19.22 11.79
CA PHE A 123 -24.35 -18.03 12.64
C PHE A 123 -25.62 -17.78 13.47
N SER A 124 -26.78 -17.98 12.88
CA SER A 124 -28.09 -17.73 13.49
C SER A 124 -29.09 -18.82 13.13
N ASP A 125 -29.98 -19.14 14.07
CA ASP A 125 -31.05 -20.12 13.89
C ASP A 125 -32.42 -19.46 14.11
N THR A 126 -33.37 -19.81 13.25
CA THR A 126 -34.74 -19.28 13.25
C THR A 126 -35.78 -20.41 13.39
N SER A 127 -35.35 -21.65 13.63
CA SER A 127 -36.22 -22.84 13.73
C SER A 127 -37.26 -22.77 14.86
N ALA A 128 -37.01 -21.97 15.91
CA ALA A 128 -37.90 -21.83 17.07
C ALA A 128 -38.81 -20.59 17.01
N GLY A 129 -39.01 -19.97 15.85
CA GLY A 129 -39.83 -18.75 15.69
C GLY A 129 -39.19 -17.46 16.20
N HIS A 130 -38.03 -17.54 16.86
CA HIS A 130 -37.17 -16.43 17.24
C HIS A 130 -35.76 -16.63 16.67
N THR A 131 -35.13 -15.54 16.21
CA THR A 131 -33.74 -15.59 15.74
C THR A 131 -32.80 -15.65 16.93
N THR A 132 -32.19 -16.81 17.16
CA THR A 132 -31.19 -17.01 18.21
C THR A 132 -29.80 -17.16 17.60
N VAL A 133 -28.78 -16.62 18.28
CA VAL A 133 -27.38 -16.75 17.84
C VAL A 133 -26.87 -18.13 18.24
N THR A 134 -26.24 -18.84 17.31
CA THR A 134 -25.67 -20.17 17.57
C THR A 134 -24.39 -20.07 18.42
N ALA A 135 -23.91 -21.19 18.97
CA ALA A 135 -22.62 -21.22 19.65
C ALA A 135 -21.46 -20.75 18.74
N ALA A 136 -21.47 -21.11 17.46
CA ALA A 136 -20.50 -20.64 16.48
C ALA A 136 -20.64 -19.13 16.22
N GLY A 137 -21.87 -18.59 16.18
CA GLY A 137 -22.12 -17.15 16.08
C GLY A 137 -21.57 -16.39 17.28
N TRP A 138 -21.78 -16.88 18.50
CA TRP A 138 -21.22 -16.28 19.71
C TRP A 138 -19.70 -16.30 19.73
N TRP A 139 -19.06 -17.39 19.28
CA TRP A 139 -17.61 -17.44 19.12
C TRP A 139 -17.12 -16.41 18.09
N ALA A 140 -17.81 -16.30 16.95
CA ALA A 140 -17.47 -15.32 15.93
C ALA A 140 -17.55 -13.88 16.47
N ILE A 141 -18.60 -13.56 17.21
CA ILE A 141 -18.81 -12.24 17.83
C ILE A 141 -17.77 -11.96 18.92
N GLY A 142 -17.49 -12.94 19.78
CA GLY A 142 -16.62 -12.75 20.94
C GLY A 142 -15.12 -12.83 20.63
N VAL A 143 -14.74 -13.57 19.58
CA VAL A 143 -13.32 -13.87 19.30
C VAL A 143 -12.95 -13.52 17.87
N SER A 144 -13.63 -14.10 16.88
CA SER A 144 -13.15 -14.04 15.48
C SER A 144 -13.24 -12.64 14.86
N VAL A 145 -14.38 -11.95 15.01
CA VAL A 145 -14.59 -10.60 14.51
C VAL A 145 -13.71 -9.58 15.28
N PRO A 146 -13.68 -9.57 16.63
CA PRO A 146 -12.75 -8.73 17.37
C PRO A 146 -11.29 -8.92 16.95
N ALA A 147 -10.83 -10.17 16.77
CA ALA A 147 -9.45 -10.44 16.35
C ALA A 147 -9.12 -9.77 15.00
N LEU A 148 -10.01 -9.89 14.00
CA LEU A 148 -9.85 -9.22 12.71
C LEU A 148 -9.81 -7.69 12.86
N LEU A 149 -10.72 -7.12 13.66
CA LEU A 149 -10.79 -5.67 13.88
C LEU A 149 -9.57 -5.13 14.61
N ILE A 150 -9.10 -5.81 15.67
CA ILE A 150 -7.90 -5.43 16.42
C ILE A 150 -6.70 -5.36 15.48
N LEU A 151 -6.51 -6.38 14.63
CA LEU A 151 -5.41 -6.39 13.65
C LEU A 151 -5.57 -5.28 12.60
N THR A 152 -6.78 -5.08 12.08
CA THR A 152 -7.05 -4.05 11.07
C THR A 152 -6.81 -2.64 11.62
N LEU A 153 -7.31 -2.36 12.82
CA LEU A 153 -7.10 -1.10 13.54
C LEU A 153 -5.62 -0.91 13.91
N GLY A 154 -4.92 -1.99 14.30
CA GLY A 154 -3.47 -1.99 14.53
C GLY A 154 -2.68 -1.59 13.29
N TRP A 155 -3.06 -2.10 12.11
CA TRP A 155 -2.46 -1.69 10.84
C TRP A 155 -2.80 -0.24 10.46
N ALA A 156 -4.03 0.21 10.69
CA ALA A 156 -4.40 1.61 10.50
C ALA A 156 -3.56 2.54 11.40
N TRP A 157 -3.34 2.16 12.67
CA TRP A 157 -2.46 2.88 13.57
C TRP A 157 -1.01 2.90 13.08
N ARG A 158 -0.47 1.78 12.60
CA ARG A 158 0.89 1.73 12.03
C ARG A 158 1.04 2.61 10.80
N LEU A 159 0.03 2.65 9.93
CA LEU A 159 0.02 3.55 8.78
C LEU A 159 -0.03 5.02 9.21
N PHE A 160 -0.81 5.35 10.25
CA PHE A 160 -0.82 6.68 10.86
C PHE A 160 0.56 7.06 11.42
N VAL A 161 1.19 6.16 12.18
CA VAL A 161 2.52 6.39 12.74
C VAL A 161 3.58 6.54 11.64
N TRP A 162 3.50 5.75 10.57
CA TRP A 162 4.35 5.90 9.38
C TRP A 162 4.17 7.26 8.71
N THR A 163 2.93 7.69 8.52
CA THR A 163 2.60 9.02 7.98
C THR A 163 3.17 10.14 8.84
N ARG A 164 3.00 10.04 10.17
CA ARG A 164 3.57 10.98 11.15
C ARG A 164 5.10 10.99 11.08
N PHE A 165 5.75 9.83 10.94
CA PHE A 165 7.19 9.73 10.79
C PHE A 165 7.66 10.48 9.53
N LEU A 166 7.06 10.22 8.37
CA LEU A 166 7.38 10.91 7.12
C LEU A 166 7.15 12.44 7.22
N TRP A 167 6.09 12.85 7.90
CA TRP A 167 5.82 14.27 8.16
C TRP A 167 6.85 14.94 9.05
N ARG A 168 7.34 14.25 10.08
CA ARG A 168 8.47 14.73 10.89
C ARG A 168 9.76 14.81 10.08
N MET A 169 10.05 13.80 9.25
CA MET A 169 11.20 13.81 8.35
C MET A 169 11.15 14.97 7.36
N ASN A 170 9.97 15.28 6.82
CA ASN A 170 9.76 16.42 5.92
C ASN A 170 10.00 17.78 6.59
N ARG A 171 10.06 17.86 7.92
CA ARG A 171 10.40 19.09 8.66
C ARG A 171 11.89 19.25 8.95
N LEU A 172 12.69 18.19 8.80
CA LEU A 172 14.15 18.27 8.97
C LEU A 172 14.79 18.97 7.75
N PRO A 173 15.96 19.59 7.86
CA PRO A 173 16.68 20.19 6.74
C PRO A 173 17.33 19.12 5.84
N LEU A 174 16.49 18.39 5.08
CA LEU A 174 16.91 17.45 4.05
C LEU A 174 17.71 18.14 2.92
N ARG A 175 18.87 17.57 2.59
CA ARG A 175 19.76 17.94 1.48
C ARG A 175 19.27 17.34 0.16
N LEU A 176 18.21 17.93 -0.38
CA LEU A 176 17.61 17.51 -1.64
C LEU A 176 18.38 18.09 -2.83
N VAL A 177 18.73 17.25 -3.81
CA VAL A 177 19.48 17.66 -5.01
C VAL A 177 18.58 17.55 -6.23
N ALA A 178 18.24 18.67 -6.88
CA ALA A 178 17.31 18.63 -8.01
C ALA A 178 17.82 17.81 -9.21
N ALA A 179 19.13 17.84 -9.49
CA ALA A 179 19.76 17.08 -10.57
C ALA A 179 20.04 15.61 -10.22
N HIS A 180 19.53 15.10 -9.10
CA HIS A 180 19.73 13.71 -8.69
C HIS A 180 19.13 12.75 -9.74
N PRO A 181 19.83 11.66 -10.13
CA PRO A 181 19.41 10.77 -11.22
C PRO A 181 18.11 9.98 -10.94
N ASP A 182 17.60 10.03 -9.71
CA ASP A 182 16.38 9.32 -9.32
C ASP A 182 15.07 10.06 -9.69
N ALA A 183 15.17 11.27 -10.24
CA ALA A 183 14.06 12.17 -10.56
C ALA A 183 13.17 12.55 -9.35
N ALA A 184 13.62 12.30 -8.13
CA ALA A 184 12.89 12.59 -6.87
C ALA A 184 13.79 13.27 -5.83
N ALA A 185 14.86 13.92 -6.28
CA ALA A 185 15.84 14.61 -5.44
C ALA A 185 16.42 13.77 -4.29
N GLY A 186 16.63 12.47 -4.53
CA GLY A 186 17.14 11.51 -3.56
C GLY A 186 16.06 10.78 -2.76
N LEU A 187 14.78 11.13 -2.91
CA LEU A 187 13.66 10.53 -2.16
C LEU A 187 12.98 9.34 -2.86
N ARG A 188 13.49 8.86 -4.00
CA ARG A 188 12.85 7.75 -4.73
C ARG A 188 12.72 6.47 -3.90
N PHE A 189 13.63 6.23 -2.95
CA PHE A 189 13.57 5.06 -2.08
C PHE A 189 12.28 5.00 -1.24
N LEU A 190 11.58 6.13 -1.04
CA LEU A 190 10.30 6.14 -0.35
C LEU A 190 9.22 5.35 -1.10
N GLY A 191 9.28 5.28 -2.43
CA GLY A 191 8.35 4.47 -3.22
C GLY A 191 8.40 2.98 -2.85
N VAL A 192 9.54 2.49 -2.34
CA VAL A 192 9.68 1.10 -1.87
C VAL A 192 8.71 0.79 -0.72
N SER A 193 8.27 1.79 0.07
CA SER A 193 7.27 1.55 1.11
C SER A 193 5.94 1.06 0.56
N LEU A 194 5.55 1.45 -0.66
CA LEU A 194 4.32 0.96 -1.29
C LEU A 194 4.38 -0.54 -1.57
N ARG A 195 5.54 -1.02 -2.01
CA ARG A 195 5.78 -2.45 -2.22
C ARG A 195 5.71 -3.20 -0.89
N ALA A 196 6.17 -2.59 0.19
CA ALA A 196 6.04 -3.16 1.53
C ALA A 196 4.59 -3.37 1.95
N PHE A 197 3.67 -2.52 1.50
CA PHE A 197 2.24 -2.67 1.79
C PHE A 197 1.50 -3.64 0.86
N ALA A 198 2.16 -4.27 -0.11
CA ALA A 198 1.51 -5.22 -1.04
C ALA A 198 0.75 -6.37 -0.34
N PRO A 199 1.27 -7.01 0.74
CA PRO A 199 0.50 -8.01 1.49
C PRO A 199 -0.80 -7.46 2.09
N LEU A 200 -0.82 -6.20 2.52
CA LEU A 200 -2.03 -5.55 3.04
C LEU A 200 -3.02 -5.23 1.92
N GLY A 201 -2.53 -4.83 0.75
CA GLY A 201 -3.36 -4.69 -0.45
C GLY A 201 -4.07 -6.00 -0.79
N PHE A 202 -3.35 -7.11 -0.76
CA PHE A 202 -3.93 -8.45 -0.94
C PHE A 202 -4.98 -8.77 0.13
N VAL A 203 -4.71 -8.50 1.42
CA VAL A 203 -5.70 -8.69 2.49
C VAL A 203 -6.99 -7.92 2.20
N ILE A 204 -6.89 -6.64 1.84
CA ILE A 204 -8.07 -5.80 1.53
C ILE A 204 -8.81 -6.38 0.33
N GLY A 205 -8.09 -6.81 -0.71
CA GLY A 205 -8.67 -7.52 -1.85
C GLY A 205 -9.45 -8.76 -1.43
N VAL A 206 -8.89 -9.61 -0.57
CA VAL A 206 -9.56 -10.81 -0.02
C VAL A 206 -10.82 -10.44 0.77
N LEU A 207 -10.74 -9.43 1.64
CA LEU A 207 -11.86 -9.00 2.49
C LEU A 207 -13.06 -8.48 1.69
N VAL A 208 -12.80 -7.84 0.55
CA VAL A 208 -13.85 -7.36 -0.37
C VAL A 208 -14.33 -8.48 -1.29
N CYS A 209 -13.42 -9.35 -1.72
CA CYS A 209 -13.69 -10.48 -2.60
C CYS A 209 -14.64 -11.51 -1.96
N GLY A 210 -14.46 -11.86 -0.68
CA GLY A 210 -15.31 -12.87 0.00
C GLY A 210 -16.82 -12.58 -0.09
N PRO A 211 -17.28 -11.38 0.30
CA PRO A 211 -18.68 -10.96 0.13
C PRO A 211 -19.14 -10.96 -1.33
N MET A 212 -18.27 -10.58 -2.27
CA MET A 212 -18.59 -10.63 -3.70
C MET A 212 -18.82 -12.07 -4.19
N LEU A 213 -18.02 -13.06 -3.74
CA LEU A 213 -18.28 -14.48 -4.04
C LEU A 213 -19.61 -14.95 -3.46
N ASN A 214 -19.91 -14.60 -2.20
CA ASN A 214 -21.20 -14.97 -1.59
C ASN A 214 -22.36 -14.44 -2.46
N LEU A 215 -22.29 -13.18 -2.90
CA LEU A 215 -23.32 -12.59 -3.76
C LEU A 215 -23.34 -13.21 -5.16
N ALA A 216 -22.18 -13.52 -5.76
CA ALA A 216 -22.10 -14.18 -7.07
C ALA A 216 -22.72 -15.57 -7.06
N TYR A 217 -22.44 -16.34 -6.00
CA TYR A 217 -22.92 -17.71 -5.86
C TYR A 217 -24.42 -17.76 -5.54
N HIS A 218 -24.96 -16.78 -4.82
CA HIS A 218 -26.34 -16.83 -4.33
C HIS A 218 -27.33 -15.93 -5.07
N ASP A 219 -26.94 -14.73 -5.51
CA ASP A 219 -27.87 -13.67 -5.95
C ASP A 219 -27.51 -13.05 -7.32
N ALA A 220 -26.64 -13.71 -8.11
CA ALA A 220 -26.27 -13.37 -9.51
C ALA A 220 -26.28 -11.86 -9.84
N LEU A 221 -25.26 -11.10 -9.40
CA LEU A 221 -25.17 -9.66 -9.70
C LEU A 221 -24.80 -9.38 -11.16
N ALA A 222 -25.25 -8.21 -11.65
CA ALA A 222 -24.84 -7.69 -12.95
C ALA A 222 -23.32 -7.45 -13.03
N PRO A 223 -22.64 -7.82 -14.14
CA PRO A 223 -21.18 -7.71 -14.31
C PRO A 223 -20.56 -6.32 -14.06
N MET A 224 -21.34 -5.25 -14.21
CA MET A 224 -20.87 -3.88 -14.02
C MET A 224 -20.53 -3.56 -12.54
N HIS A 225 -21.30 -4.09 -11.59
CA HIS A 225 -21.06 -3.85 -10.16
C HIS A 225 -19.71 -4.42 -9.73
N TYR A 226 -19.34 -5.60 -10.25
CA TYR A 226 -18.04 -6.21 -9.95
C TYR A 226 -16.87 -5.36 -10.42
N LYS A 227 -16.92 -4.81 -11.63
CA LYS A 227 -15.85 -3.95 -12.16
C LYS A 227 -15.66 -2.68 -11.34
N LEU A 228 -16.76 -2.02 -10.99
CA LEU A 228 -16.71 -0.80 -10.18
C LEU A 228 -16.15 -1.08 -8.78
N THR A 229 -16.59 -2.14 -8.11
CA THR A 229 -16.08 -2.52 -6.78
C THR A 229 -14.57 -2.81 -6.82
N ILE A 230 -14.09 -3.52 -7.83
CA ILE A 230 -12.66 -3.80 -8.01
C ILE A 230 -11.88 -2.49 -8.22
N ALA A 231 -12.34 -1.64 -9.14
CA ALA A 231 -11.68 -0.38 -9.45
C ALA A 231 -11.61 0.56 -8.23
N VAL A 232 -12.71 0.68 -7.50
CA VAL A 232 -12.79 1.47 -6.25
C VAL A 232 -11.87 0.88 -5.18
N THR A 233 -11.81 -0.45 -5.05
CA THR A 233 -10.94 -1.10 -4.06
C THR A 233 -9.47 -0.85 -4.37
N VAL A 234 -9.03 -1.11 -5.60
CA VAL A 234 -7.64 -0.87 -6.03
C VAL A 234 -7.29 0.61 -5.90
N GLY A 235 -8.17 1.51 -6.37
CA GLY A 235 -7.97 2.96 -6.24
C GLY A 235 -7.87 3.42 -4.79
N SER A 236 -8.73 2.91 -3.90
CA SER A 236 -8.72 3.25 -2.47
C SER A 236 -7.46 2.74 -1.78
N VAL A 237 -7.00 1.52 -2.10
CA VAL A 237 -5.76 0.97 -1.55
C VAL A 237 -4.55 1.80 -1.98
N ILE A 238 -4.45 2.14 -3.27
CA ILE A 238 -3.38 3.02 -3.78
C ILE A 238 -3.44 4.38 -3.08
N ALA A 239 -4.64 4.96 -2.91
CA ALA A 239 -4.81 6.23 -2.22
C ALA A 239 -4.38 6.15 -0.75
N ILE A 240 -4.85 5.16 0.00
CA ILE A 240 -4.58 4.99 1.44
C ILE A 240 -3.08 4.81 1.70
N PHE A 241 -2.40 3.94 0.95
CA PHE A 241 -0.97 3.68 1.15
C PHE A 241 -0.06 4.69 0.43
N GLY A 242 -0.57 5.41 -0.58
CA GLY A 242 0.13 6.48 -1.29
C GLY A 242 0.07 7.83 -0.57
N LEU A 243 -0.99 8.10 0.21
CA LEU A 243 -1.18 9.35 0.96
C LEU A 243 0.02 9.74 1.85
N PRO A 244 0.68 8.81 2.59
CA PRO A 244 1.86 9.15 3.39
C PRO A 244 3.01 9.77 2.58
N LEU A 245 3.15 9.38 1.30
CA LEU A 245 4.21 9.85 0.42
C LEU A 245 3.96 11.27 -0.09
N LEU A 246 2.69 11.68 -0.18
CA LEU A 246 2.30 13.02 -0.66
C LEU A 246 2.75 14.14 0.29
N VAL A 247 3.19 13.82 1.50
CA VAL A 247 3.73 14.78 2.46
C VAL A 247 4.95 15.55 1.92
N PHE A 248 5.74 14.96 1.01
CA PHE A 248 6.91 15.60 0.40
C PHE A 248 6.59 16.42 -0.86
N THR A 249 5.36 16.38 -1.38
CA THR A 249 5.00 16.99 -2.67
C THR A 249 5.31 18.49 -2.72
N ARG A 250 4.97 19.24 -1.66
CA ARG A 250 5.28 20.68 -1.60
C ARG A 250 6.78 20.94 -1.64
N ARG A 251 7.55 20.17 -0.88
CA ARG A 251 9.01 20.33 -0.78
C ARG A 251 9.71 20.00 -2.09
N LEU A 252 9.33 18.90 -2.74
CA LEU A 252 9.84 18.52 -4.06
C LEU A 252 9.46 19.54 -5.12
N SER A 253 8.25 20.10 -5.07
CA SER A 253 7.84 21.17 -5.98
C SER A 253 8.72 22.42 -5.86
N THR A 254 9.06 22.83 -4.63
CA THR A 254 9.98 23.96 -4.40
C THR A 254 11.40 23.67 -4.89
N VAL A 255 11.93 22.47 -4.60
CA VAL A 255 13.26 22.05 -5.06
C VAL A 255 13.31 21.97 -6.58
N ARG A 256 12.25 21.45 -7.23
CA ARG A 256 12.13 21.42 -8.69
C ARG A 256 12.17 22.82 -9.28
N ARG A 257 11.34 23.76 -8.78
CA ARG A 257 11.32 25.15 -9.29
C ARG A 257 12.68 25.83 -9.14
N ARG A 258 13.30 25.76 -7.95
CA ARG A 258 14.62 26.35 -7.71
C ARG A 258 15.70 25.67 -8.55
N GLY A 259 15.64 24.35 -8.67
CA GLY A 259 16.54 23.55 -9.48
C GLY A 259 16.48 23.95 -10.95
N SER A 260 15.30 23.95 -11.56
CA SER A 260 15.13 24.35 -12.96
C SER A 260 15.69 25.74 -13.24
N PHE A 261 15.50 26.70 -12.33
CA PHE A 261 16.09 28.04 -12.49
C PHE A 261 17.63 28.03 -12.39
N MET A 262 18.19 27.45 -11.32
CA MET A 262 19.63 27.46 -11.08
C MET A 262 20.42 26.67 -12.14
N TYR A 263 19.96 25.46 -12.46
CA TYR A 263 20.61 24.62 -13.48
C TYR A 263 20.38 25.21 -14.88
N GLY A 264 19.26 25.89 -15.13
CA GLY A 264 19.02 26.57 -16.40
C GLY A 264 19.90 27.79 -16.62
N MET A 265 20.17 28.59 -15.58
CA MET A 265 21.15 29.68 -15.69
C MET A 265 22.55 29.14 -15.99
N LEU A 266 22.96 28.05 -15.32
CA LEU A 266 24.27 27.43 -15.52
C LEU A 266 24.41 26.85 -16.93
N ALA A 267 23.41 26.10 -17.40
CA ALA A 267 23.38 25.57 -18.76
C ALA A 267 23.36 26.69 -19.80
N GLY A 268 22.57 27.75 -19.59
CA GLY A 268 22.54 28.91 -20.48
C GLY A 268 23.87 29.63 -20.57
N ALA A 269 24.55 29.86 -19.44
CA ALA A 269 25.87 30.48 -19.40
C ALA A 269 26.93 29.64 -20.15
N MET A 270 26.94 28.32 -19.94
CA MET A 270 27.84 27.41 -20.65
C MET A 270 27.55 27.39 -22.15
N GLY A 271 26.28 27.34 -22.55
CA GLY A 271 25.87 27.40 -23.96
C GLY A 271 26.33 28.68 -24.65
N GLN A 272 26.13 29.83 -24.02
CA GLN A 272 26.62 31.11 -24.55
C GLN A 272 28.15 31.15 -24.68
N GLN A 273 28.88 30.62 -23.70
CA GLN A 273 30.34 30.54 -23.76
C GLN A 273 30.81 29.61 -24.89
N PHE A 274 30.15 28.47 -25.03
CA PHE A 274 30.40 27.50 -26.09
C PHE A 274 30.17 28.13 -27.47
N GLU A 275 29.02 28.78 -27.68
CA GLU A 275 28.69 29.43 -28.96
C GLU A 275 29.68 30.55 -29.31
N ARG A 276 30.03 31.42 -28.35
CA ARG A 276 31.02 32.48 -28.56
C ARG A 276 32.38 31.93 -28.99
N LYS A 277 32.79 30.78 -28.44
CA LYS A 277 34.07 30.15 -28.75
C LYS A 277 34.03 29.44 -30.10
N TRP A 278 32.96 28.70 -30.41
CA TRP A 278 32.90 27.77 -31.54
C TRP A 278 32.21 28.31 -32.79
N PHE A 279 31.32 29.28 -32.69
CA PHE A 279 30.60 29.89 -33.82
C PHE A 279 31.09 31.31 -34.17
N ALA A 280 32.30 31.68 -33.76
CA ALA A 280 32.91 32.95 -34.18
C ALA A 280 33.10 32.96 -35.72
N PRO A 281 32.77 34.06 -36.43
CA PRO A 281 32.80 34.13 -37.90
C PRO A 281 34.15 33.77 -38.54
N ASP A 282 35.24 33.97 -37.80
CA ASP A 282 36.60 33.87 -38.32
C ASP A 282 37.23 32.49 -38.07
N ARG A 283 36.48 31.53 -37.53
CA ARG A 283 37.01 30.21 -37.11
C ARG A 283 36.82 29.16 -38.20
N THR A 284 37.92 28.59 -38.70
CA THR A 284 37.92 27.40 -39.54
C THR A 284 37.82 26.15 -38.67
N LEU A 285 36.90 25.23 -39.00
CA LEU A 285 36.75 23.94 -38.32
C LEU A 285 38.00 23.08 -38.56
N GLN A 286 38.89 23.04 -37.57
CA GLN A 286 40.06 22.16 -37.56
C GLN A 286 39.61 20.70 -37.32
N ALA A 287 40.34 19.73 -37.88
CA ALA A 287 39.99 18.30 -37.80
C ALA A 287 39.84 17.81 -36.34
N ASP A 288 40.60 18.40 -35.41
CA ASP A 288 40.61 18.04 -33.98
C ASP A 288 39.52 18.77 -33.16
N ALA A 289 38.59 19.47 -33.82
CA ALA A 289 37.54 20.23 -33.14
C ALA A 289 36.70 19.36 -32.19
N LEU A 290 36.37 18.13 -32.62
CA LEU A 290 35.59 17.18 -31.83
C LEU A 290 36.37 16.54 -30.66
N GLU A 291 37.71 16.65 -30.66
CA GLU A 291 38.55 16.13 -29.58
C GLU A 291 38.69 17.12 -28.41
N GLN A 292 38.15 18.34 -28.55
CA GLN A 292 38.24 19.33 -27.49
C GLN A 292 37.31 19.02 -26.31
N PRO A 293 37.79 19.22 -25.06
CA PRO A 293 37.04 18.89 -23.85
C PRO A 293 35.76 19.73 -23.66
N ASP A 294 35.62 20.84 -24.40
CA ASP A 294 34.45 21.70 -24.38
C ASP A 294 33.16 20.96 -24.76
N PHE A 295 33.22 20.08 -25.76
CA PHE A 295 32.03 19.33 -26.20
C PHE A 295 31.56 18.38 -25.10
N SER A 296 32.46 17.57 -24.54
CA SER A 296 32.15 16.64 -23.44
C SER A 296 31.65 17.37 -22.21
N SER A 297 32.35 18.42 -21.76
CA SER A 297 31.95 19.17 -20.55
C SER A 297 30.60 19.88 -20.71
N THR A 298 30.28 20.40 -21.90
CA THR A 298 28.97 20.97 -22.20
C THR A 298 27.88 19.91 -22.17
N THR A 299 28.12 18.75 -22.79
CA THR A 299 27.19 17.61 -22.77
C THR A 299 26.94 17.11 -21.35
N ASP A 300 27.98 16.96 -20.53
CA ASP A 300 27.87 16.50 -19.14
C ASP A 300 27.04 17.49 -18.31
N LEU A 301 27.29 18.80 -18.45
CA LEU A 301 26.51 19.82 -17.77
C LEU A 301 25.05 19.83 -18.23
N TYR A 302 24.80 19.69 -19.52
CA TYR A 302 23.45 19.61 -20.07
C TYR A 302 22.70 18.37 -19.57
N ALA A 303 23.39 17.24 -19.39
CA ALA A 303 22.81 16.04 -18.78
C ALA A 303 22.41 16.30 -17.31
N ILE A 304 23.26 16.98 -16.53
CA ILE A 304 22.93 17.38 -15.14
C ILE A 304 21.72 18.32 -15.12
N ALA A 305 21.67 19.32 -16.00
CA ALA A 305 20.55 20.25 -16.09
C ALA A 305 19.26 19.54 -16.56
N ALA A 306 19.36 18.60 -17.50
CA ALA A 306 18.24 17.79 -17.95
C ALA A 306 17.65 16.96 -16.81
N ASN A 307 18.47 16.39 -15.91
CA ASN A 307 17.98 15.71 -14.71
C ASN A 307 17.16 16.65 -13.81
N ALA A 308 17.60 17.90 -13.64
CA ALA A 308 16.86 18.89 -12.85
C ALA A 308 15.52 19.28 -13.50
N TYR A 309 15.44 19.32 -14.83
CA TYR A 309 14.18 19.55 -15.56
C TYR A 309 13.24 18.34 -15.49
N GLY A 310 13.79 17.13 -15.55
CA GLY A 310 13.09 15.86 -15.46
C GLY A 310 12.63 15.49 -14.04
N MET A 311 13.00 16.27 -13.03
CA MET A 311 12.59 16.04 -11.64
C MET A 311 11.05 16.07 -11.49
N ARG A 312 10.52 15.09 -10.77
CA ARG A 312 9.09 14.95 -10.46
C ARG A 312 8.71 15.75 -9.22
N ALA A 313 7.49 16.28 -9.21
CA ALA A 313 6.94 17.02 -8.07
C ALA A 313 6.34 16.09 -6.99
N VAL A 314 6.05 14.83 -7.34
CA VAL A 314 5.44 13.84 -6.46
C VAL A 314 6.38 12.64 -6.35
N PRO A 315 6.65 12.10 -5.15
CA PRO A 315 7.55 10.96 -4.95
C PRO A 315 6.84 9.63 -5.24
N LEU A 316 6.09 9.56 -6.34
CA LEU A 316 5.34 8.38 -6.77
C LEU A 316 5.74 8.02 -8.20
N VAL A 317 6.08 6.75 -8.39
CA VAL A 317 6.42 6.16 -9.68
C VAL A 317 5.50 4.97 -9.92
N LEU A 318 5.06 4.79 -11.16
CA LEU A 318 4.16 3.70 -11.54
C LEU A 318 4.72 2.32 -11.11
N MET A 319 6.03 2.13 -11.26
CA MET A 319 6.72 0.90 -10.85
C MET A 319 6.59 0.56 -9.35
N ASP A 320 6.31 1.55 -8.50
CA ASP A 320 6.11 1.34 -7.06
C ASP A 320 4.64 1.08 -6.71
N ILE A 321 3.73 1.55 -7.55
CA ILE A 321 2.27 1.36 -7.42
C ILE A 321 1.87 -0.02 -7.94
N VAL A 322 2.47 -0.49 -9.03
CA VAL A 322 2.11 -1.76 -9.71
C VAL A 322 2.09 -2.96 -8.75
N PRO A 323 3.12 -3.23 -7.92
CA PRO A 323 3.09 -4.39 -7.02
C PRO A 323 1.92 -4.35 -6.02
N LEU A 324 1.61 -3.16 -5.49
CA LEU A 324 0.48 -2.97 -4.58
C LEU A 324 -0.86 -3.17 -5.32
N ALA A 325 -1.00 -2.61 -6.51
CA ALA A 325 -2.20 -2.73 -7.33
C ALA A 325 -2.45 -4.20 -7.74
N VAL A 326 -1.41 -4.88 -8.22
CA VAL A 326 -1.47 -6.30 -8.60
C VAL A 326 -1.82 -7.17 -7.40
N ALA A 327 -1.16 -6.98 -6.26
CA ALA A 327 -1.47 -7.74 -5.04
C ALA A 327 -2.92 -7.53 -4.58
N THR A 328 -3.44 -6.31 -4.69
CA THR A 328 -4.85 -5.99 -4.36
C THR A 328 -5.84 -6.59 -5.35
N PHE A 329 -5.47 -6.64 -6.64
CA PHE A 329 -6.30 -7.18 -7.70
C PHE A 329 -6.33 -8.72 -7.70
N LEU A 330 -5.24 -9.37 -7.30
CA LEU A 330 -5.05 -10.81 -7.39
C LEU A 330 -6.21 -11.66 -6.80
N PRO A 331 -6.77 -11.34 -5.62
CA PRO A 331 -7.90 -12.09 -5.06
C PRO A 331 -9.18 -12.06 -5.90
N PHE A 332 -9.33 -11.08 -6.80
CA PHE A 332 -10.51 -10.96 -7.66
C PHE A 332 -10.43 -11.81 -8.94
N VAL A 333 -9.26 -12.34 -9.28
CA VAL A 333 -9.06 -13.16 -10.48
C VAL A 333 -9.95 -14.42 -10.45
N PRO A 334 -10.02 -15.21 -9.37
CA PRO A 334 -10.94 -16.35 -9.30
C PRO A 334 -12.41 -15.95 -9.45
N VAL A 335 -12.82 -14.79 -8.93
CA VAL A 335 -14.20 -14.28 -9.07
C VAL A 335 -14.53 -13.98 -10.53
N ALA A 336 -13.60 -13.34 -11.23
CA ALA A 336 -13.77 -13.04 -12.64
C ALA A 336 -13.87 -14.34 -13.49
N LEU A 337 -13.05 -15.35 -13.17
CA LEU A 337 -13.08 -16.65 -13.85
C LEU A 337 -14.37 -17.45 -13.56
N LEU A 338 -14.94 -17.33 -12.36
CA LEU A 338 -16.20 -18.00 -12.00
C LEU A 338 -17.44 -17.30 -12.53
N SER A 339 -17.37 -15.99 -12.80
CA SER A 339 -18.52 -15.17 -13.22
C SER A 339 -18.57 -14.91 -14.73
N VAL A 340 -17.46 -15.11 -15.45
CA VAL A 340 -17.37 -14.91 -16.90
C VAL A 340 -17.00 -16.25 -17.56
N PRO A 341 -17.75 -16.73 -18.56
CA PRO A 341 -17.38 -17.93 -19.31
C PRO A 341 -15.95 -17.81 -19.87
N LEU A 342 -15.17 -18.89 -19.75
CA LEU A 342 -13.74 -18.92 -20.13
C LEU A 342 -13.53 -18.46 -21.58
N ASP A 343 -14.48 -18.81 -22.44
CA ASP A 343 -14.57 -18.51 -23.86
C ASP A 343 -14.49 -16.99 -24.14
N VAL A 344 -15.19 -16.19 -23.34
CA VAL A 344 -15.22 -14.71 -23.47
C VAL A 344 -13.90 -14.08 -23.03
N ILE A 345 -13.18 -14.71 -22.11
CA ILE A 345 -11.87 -14.24 -21.63
C ILE A 345 -10.79 -14.55 -22.68
N LEU A 346 -10.82 -15.75 -23.25
CA LEU A 346 -9.90 -16.19 -24.30
C LEU A 346 -10.06 -15.35 -25.57
N ASP A 347 -11.30 -15.09 -26.01
CA ASP A 347 -11.55 -14.22 -27.17
C ASP A 347 -11.02 -12.79 -26.99
N ARG A 348 -11.14 -12.24 -25.77
CA ARG A 348 -10.62 -10.89 -25.48
C ARG A 348 -9.10 -10.83 -25.36
N LEU A 349 -8.47 -11.90 -24.89
CA LEU A 349 -7.00 -11.98 -24.84
C LEU A 349 -6.42 -12.19 -26.24
N ALA A 350 -7.07 -13.01 -27.08
CA ALA A 350 -6.69 -13.18 -28.48
C ALA A 350 -6.78 -11.84 -29.24
N GLY A 351 -7.85 -11.08 -29.04
CA GLY A 351 -8.03 -9.75 -29.66
C GLY A 351 -7.16 -8.61 -29.10
N LEU A 352 -6.33 -8.86 -28.07
CA LEU A 352 -5.33 -7.91 -27.57
C LEU A 352 -3.91 -8.25 -28.05
N ILE A 353 -3.70 -9.47 -28.58
CA ILE A 353 -2.42 -9.98 -29.08
C ILE A 353 -2.39 -9.94 -30.62
N LEU A 354 -3.56 -10.03 -31.26
CA LEU A 354 -3.80 -9.65 -32.66
C LEU A 354 -4.06 -8.14 -32.76
#